data_AF-A0A7C4BK05-F1
#
_entry.id   AF-A0A7C4BK05-F1
#
_cell.length_a   1.000
_cell.length_b   1.000
_cell.length_c   1.000
_cell.angle_alpha   90.00
_cell.angle_beta   90.00
_cell.angle_gamma   90.00
#
_symmetry.space_group_name_H-M   'P 1'
#
loop_
_entity.id
_entity.type
_entity.pdbx_description
1 polymer ?
#
loop_
_entity_poly.entity_id
_entity_poly.type
_entity_poly.pdbx_seq_one_letter_code
_entity_poly.pdbx_strand_id
1 'polypeptide(L)' 'MKDKVEVKKITSRSEAARILREFADQVEAGEVKVGDAVVKLPESFECELEYKVKDGKKQVEVEFEWQE' A
#
# COMPACT_ATOMS: atom_id res chain seq x y z
N MET A 1 9.08 13.86 12.26
CA MET A 1 8.26 12.92 13.05
C MET A 1 8.16 11.63 12.26
N LYS A 2 8.13 10.46 12.90
CA LYS A 2 7.90 9.19 12.19
C LYS A 2 6.39 8.97 12.11
N ASP A 3 5.74 9.67 11.19
CA ASP A 3 4.28 9.60 11.00
C ASP A 3 3.94 8.38 10.14
N LYS A 4 4.19 7.18 10.69
CA LYS A 4 3.80 5.92 10.05
C LYS A 4 2.39 5.55 10.50
N VAL A 5 1.42 5.60 9.59
CA VAL A 5 0.10 5.01 9.79
C VAL A 5 0.12 3.58 9.23
N GLU A 6 -0.35 2.62 10.01
CA GLU A 6 -0.35 1.21 9.63
C GLU A 6 -1.69 0.55 9.98
N VAL A 7 -2.29 -0.13 9.00
CA VAL A 7 -3.49 -0.95 9.21
C VAL A 7 -3.11 -2.41 9.02
N LYS A 8 -3.31 -3.23 10.06
CA LYS A 8 -3.02 -4.67 10.05
C LYS A 8 -4.29 -5.47 10.29
N LYS A 9 -4.55 -6.45 9.43
CA LYS A 9 -5.58 -7.47 9.65
C LYS A 9 -5.15 -8.81 9.10
N ILE A 10 -5.61 -9.89 9.72
CA ILE A 10 -5.54 -11.23 9.13
C ILE A 10 -6.69 -11.32 8.12
N THR A 11 -6.40 -11.82 6.92
CA THR A 11 -7.34 -11.80 5.79
C THR A 11 -7.24 -13.10 4.99
N SER A 12 -8.33 -13.48 4.33
CA SER A 12 -8.32 -14.52 3.31
C SER A 12 -7.75 -14.00 1.97
N ARG A 13 -7.44 -14.91 1.03
CA ARG A 13 -6.97 -14.54 -0.33
C ARG A 13 -7.98 -13.70 -1.11
N SER A 14 -9.26 -14.02 -1.00
CA SER A 14 -10.35 -13.30 -1.69
C SER A 14 -10.53 -11.88 -1.15
N GLU A 15 -10.48 -11.73 0.18
CA GLU A 15 -10.52 -10.42 0.82
C GLU A 15 -9.27 -9.59 0.50
N ALA A 16 -8.08 -10.21 0.50
CA ALA A 16 -6.85 -9.54 0.07
C ALA A 16 -6.97 -9.00 -1.37
N ALA A 17 -7.47 -9.82 -2.30
CA ALA A 17 -7.68 -9.40 -3.68
C ALA A 17 -8.72 -8.27 -3.80
N ARG A 18 -9.74 -8.25 -2.93
CA ARG A 18 -10.71 -7.13 -2.89
C ARG A 18 -10.05 -5.84 -2.44
N ILE A 19 -9.22 -5.90 -1.39
CA ILE A 19 -8.48 -4.72 -0.88
C ILE A 19 -7.55 -4.18 -1.96
N LEU A 20 -6.83 -5.06 -2.67
CA LEU A 20 -5.92 -4.63 -3.74
C LEU A 20 -6.65 -3.95 -4.90
N ARG A 21 -7.86 -4.40 -5.25
CA ARG A 21 -8.67 -3.72 -6.26
C ARG A 21 -9.14 -2.34 -5.79
N GLU A 22 -9.64 -2.24 -4.57
CA GLU A 22 -10.04 -0.96 -3.99
C GLU A 22 -8.85 0.01 -3.86
N PHE A 23 -7.67 -0.51 -3.53
CA PHE A 23 -6.44 0.26 -3.52
C PHE A 23 -6.04 0.72 -4.94
N ALA A 24 -6.19 -0.12 -5.96
CA ALA A 24 -5.95 0.27 -7.34
C ALA A 24 -6.91 1.38 -7.80
N ASP A 25 -8.19 1.29 -7.47
CA ASP A 25 -9.19 2.32 -7.77
C ASP A 25 -8.83 3.67 -7.11
N GLN A 26 -8.31 3.62 -5.87
CA GLN A 26 -7.82 4.80 -5.14
C GLN A 26 -6.58 5.42 -5.80
N VAL A 27 -5.62 4.59 -6.20
CA VAL A 27 -4.41 5.06 -6.91
C VAL A 27 -4.77 5.77 -8.21
N GLU A 28 -5.70 5.22 -8.99
CA GLU A 28 -6.19 5.84 -10.23
C GLU A 28 -6.89 7.18 -9.96
N ALA A 29 -7.57 7.32 -8.81
CA ALA A 29 -8.19 8.58 -8.39
C ALA A 29 -7.17 9.63 -7.89
N GLY A 30 -5.89 9.28 -7.73
CA GLY A 30 -4.83 10.17 -7.25
C GLY A 30 -4.82 10.38 -5.74
N GLU A 31 -5.58 9.61 -4.97
CA GLU A 31 -5.53 9.62 -3.50
C GLU A 31 -5.73 8.23 -2.91
N VAL A 32 -4.93 7.88 -1.91
CA VAL A 32 -5.07 6.63 -1.18
C VAL A 32 -5.42 6.88 0.28
N LYS A 33 -6.30 6.03 0.83
CA LYS A 33 -6.69 6.09 2.23
C LYS A 33 -6.01 4.97 3.01
N VAL A 34 -5.24 5.36 4.03
CA VAL A 34 -4.55 4.42 4.93
C VAL A 34 -4.98 4.72 6.37
N GLY A 35 -5.86 3.87 6.91
CA GLY A 35 -6.48 4.16 8.22
C GLY A 35 -7.29 5.45 8.16
N ASP A 36 -6.91 6.43 8.99
CA ASP A 36 -7.50 7.77 9.00
C ASP A 36 -6.73 8.79 8.15
N ALA A 37 -5.59 8.40 7.56
CA ALA A 37 -4.80 9.26 6.69
C ALA A 37 -5.30 9.21 5.24
N VAL A 38 -5.30 10.38 4.60
CA VAL A 38 -5.52 10.55 3.16
C VAL A 38 -4.21 11.04 2.56
N VAL A 39 -3.66 10.28 1.61
CA VAL A 39 -2.38 10.56 0.96
C VAL A 39 -2.64 10.90 -0.49
N LYS A 40 -2.28 12.11 -0.91
CA LYS A 40 -2.35 12.53 -2.31
C LYS A 40 -1.15 11.99 -3.08
N LEU A 41 -1.40 11.37 -4.22
CA LEU A 41 -0.37 10.88 -5.11
C LEU A 41 -0.10 11.91 -6.22
N PRO A 42 1.16 12.14 -6.61
CA PRO A 42 1.47 12.92 -7.81
C PRO A 42 1.07 12.14 -9.08
N GLU A 43 1.05 12.82 -10.24
CA GLU A 43 0.76 12.16 -11.53
C GLU A 43 1.78 11.07 -11.90
N SER A 44 2.98 11.12 -11.33
CA SER A 44 4.03 10.12 -11.55
C SER A 44 4.88 9.95 -10.29
N PHE A 45 5.17 8.70 -9.95
CA PHE A 45 5.96 8.28 -8.79
C PHE A 45 6.61 6.92 -9.08
N GLU A 46 7.62 6.56 -8.29
CA GLU A 46 8.24 5.25 -8.38
C GLU A 46 7.34 4.18 -7.78
N CYS A 47 7.24 3.02 -8.43
CA CYS A 47 6.43 1.89 -7.99
C CYS A 47 7.28 0.61 -7.99
N GLU A 48 7.51 0.06 -6.81
CA GLU A 48 8.26 -1.18 -6.63
C GLU A 48 7.34 -2.32 -6.13
N LEU A 49 7.53 -3.53 -6.69
CA LEU A 49 6.90 -4.76 -6.22
C LEU A 49 7.98 -5.72 -5.75
N GLU A 50 8.09 -5.88 -4.44
CA GLU A 50 9.10 -6.73 -3.81
C GLU A 50 8.53 -8.06 -3.29
N TYR A 51 9.35 -9.10 -3.29
CA TYR A 51 9.17 -10.29 -2.47
C TYR A 51 10.41 -10.51 -1.60
N LYS A 52 10.19 -10.62 -0.28
CA LYS A 52 11.28 -10.87 0.67
C LYS A 52 10.94 -11.95 1.69
N VAL A 53 12.00 -12.62 2.15
CA VAL A 53 11.95 -13.55 3.28
C VAL A 53 12.77 -12.96 4.42
N LYS A 54 12.11 -12.57 5.50
CA LYS A 54 12.75 -11.92 6.66
C LYS A 54 12.20 -12.50 7.96
N ASP A 55 13.09 -12.90 8.86
CA ASP A 55 12.74 -13.48 10.17
C ASP A 55 11.73 -14.63 10.06
N GLY A 56 11.91 -15.50 9.04
CA GLY A 56 11.03 -16.64 8.76
C GLY A 56 9.66 -16.29 8.15
N LYS A 57 9.40 -15.00 7.85
CA LYS A 57 8.17 -14.53 7.22
C LYS A 57 8.37 -14.32 5.72
N LYS A 58 7.37 -14.68 4.94
CA LYS A 58 7.27 -14.35 3.51
C LYS A 58 6.43 -13.09 3.36
N GLN A 59 6.96 -12.11 2.64
CA GLN A 59 6.30 -10.81 2.44
C GLN A 59 6.27 -10.48 0.96
N VAL A 60 5.13 -10.00 0.49
CA VAL A 60 4.98 -9.33 -0.81
C VAL A 60 4.58 -7.91 -0.49
N GLU A 61 5.34 -6.94 -0.97
CA GLU A 61 5.17 -5.52 -0.66
C GLU A 61 5.07 -4.74 -1.97
N VAL A 62 4.14 -3.79 -2.01
CA VAL A 62 4.02 -2.79 -3.08
C VAL A 62 4.33 -1.46 -2.44
N GLU A 63 5.38 -0.80 -2.92
CA GLU A 63 5.86 0.47 -2.36
C GLU A 63 5.78 1.55 -3.45
N PHE A 64 5.26 2.72 -3.05
CA PHE A 64 5.22 3.91 -3.88
C PHE A 64 6.06 5.00 -3.22
N GLU A 65 7.00 5.58 -3.96
CA GLU A 65 7.90 6.62 -3.46
C GLU A 65 7.92 7.84 -4.39
N TRP A 66 7.90 9.03 -3.78
CA TRP A 66 7.99 10.30 -4.48
C TRP A 66 8.58 11.38 -3.57
N GLN A 67 9.07 12.47 -4.16
CA GLN A 67 9.50 13.67 -3.45
C GLN A 67 8.37 14.70 -3.44
N GLU A 68 8.22 15.44 -2.33
CA GLU A 68 7.30 16.58 -2.21
C GLU A 68 7.83 17.85 -2.88
#